data_AF-A0A7K7J819-F1
#
_entry.id   AF-A0A7K7J819-F1
#
_cell.length_a   1.000
_cell.length_b   1.000
_cell.length_c   1.000
_cell.angle_alpha   90.00
_cell.angle_beta   90.00
_cell.angle_gamma   90.00
#
_symmetry.space_group_name_H-M   'P 1'
#
loop_
_entity.id
_entity.type
_entity.pdbx_description
1 polymer ?
#
loop_
_entity_poly.entity_id
_entity_poly.type
_entity_poly.pdbx_seq_one_letter_code
_entity_poly.pdbx_strand_id
1 'polypeptide(L)' 'LYENLSKSIVGNEEIIKVISDSVIKLTSGMKDPERPIGAFLFLGPTGVGKTELAKALAVELFGSTENLIRINMSEYTEAH' A
#
# COMPACT_ATOMS: atom_id res chain seq x y z
N LEU A 1 -6.46 -0.99 -11.09
CA LEU A 1 -5.43 -0.89 -10.04
C LEU A 1 -4.02 -0.99 -10.63
N TYR A 2 -3.61 -2.14 -11.19
CA TYR A 2 -2.27 -2.29 -11.82
C TYR A 2 -1.93 -1.15 -12.80
N GLU A 3 -2.74 -0.96 -13.83
CA GLU A 3 -2.53 0.09 -14.85
C GLU A 3 -2.37 1.50 -14.28
N ASN A 4 -3.08 1.81 -13.19
CA ASN A 4 -3.01 3.15 -12.60
C ASN A 4 -1.78 3.27 -11.70
N LEU A 5 -1.47 2.26 -10.89
CA LEU A 5 -0.25 2.23 -10.08
C LEU A 5 1.00 2.26 -10.96
N SER A 6 1.01 1.57 -12.10
CA SER A 6 2.14 1.56 -13.06
C SER A 6 2.36 2.91 -13.75
N LYS A 7 1.38 3.82 -13.76
CA LYS A 7 1.58 5.20 -14.24
C LYS A 7 2.28 6.07 -13.20
N SER A 8 2.09 5.78 -11.91
CA SER A 8 2.62 6.57 -10.80
C SER A 8 3.91 6.01 -10.22
N ILE A 9 4.13 4.69 -10.33
CA ILE A 9 5.28 3.98 -9.80
C ILE A 9 6.00 3.32 -10.98
N VAL A 10 7.16 3.86 -11.34
CA VAL A 10 7.99 3.34 -12.42
C VAL A 10 8.90 2.24 -11.88
N GLY A 11 8.92 1.09 -12.57
CA GLY A 11 9.66 -0.10 -12.15
C GLY A 11 8.89 -0.96 -11.12
N ASN A 12 9.51 -2.07 -10.69
CA ASN A 12 8.88 -3.03 -9.76
C ASN A 12 7.53 -3.59 -10.25
N GLU A 13 7.37 -3.81 -11.55
CA GLU A 13 6.12 -4.27 -12.18
C GLU A 13 5.56 -5.53 -11.52
N GLU A 14 6.44 -6.48 -11.16
CA GLU A 14 6.06 -7.69 -10.44
C GLU A 14 5.44 -7.40 -9.06
N ILE A 15 6.01 -6.45 -8.32
CA ILE A 15 5.49 -6.03 -7.00
C ILE A 15 4.13 -5.35 -7.17
N ILE A 16 4.01 -4.43 -8.14
CA ILE A 16 2.76 -3.72 -8.42
C ILE A 16 1.66 -4.71 -8.81
N LYS A 17 2.00 -5.73 -9.60
CA LYS A 17 1.08 -6.81 -9.99
C LYS A 17 0.60 -7.61 -8.79
N VAL A 18 1.52 -8.11 -7.95
CA VAL A 18 1.19 -8.90 -6.75
C VAL A 18 0.29 -8.11 -5.80
N ILE A 19 0.58 -6.83 -5.58
CA ILE A 19 -0.24 -5.96 -4.73
C ILE A 19 -1.62 -5.76 -5.36
N SER A 20 -1.68 -5.47 -6.66
CA SER A 20 -2.93 -5.23 -7.37
C SER A 20 -3.86 -6.44 -7.29
N ASP A 21 -3.32 -7.63 -7.55
CA ASP A 21 -4.06 -8.90 -7.49
C ASP A 21 -4.54 -9.19 -6.06
N SER A 22 -3.67 -8.95 -5.06
CA SER A 22 -4.02 -9.13 -3.65
C SER A 22 -5.17 -8.21 -3.26
N VAL A 23 -5.10 -6.92 -3.58
CA VAL A 23 -6.14 -5.95 -3.23
C VAL A 23 -7.48 -6.30 -3.89
N ILE A 24 -7.48 -6.65 -5.19
CA ILE A 24 -8.70 -7.06 -5.90
C ILE A 24 -9.33 -8.31 -5.26
N LYS A 25 -8.51 -9.29 -4.86
CA LYS A 25 -9.00 -10.48 -4.17
C LYS A 25 -9.64 -10.12 -2.83
N LEU A 26 -9.05 -9.19 -2.09
CA LEU A 26 -9.48 -8.82 -0.75
C LEU A 26 -10.74 -7.93 -0.75
N THR A 27 -11.00 -7.21 -1.85
CA THR A 27 -12.24 -6.44 -2.04
C THR A 27 -13.39 -7.25 -2.63
N SER A 28 -13.15 -8.49 -3.07
CA SER A 28 -14.18 -9.38 -3.66
C SER A 28 -15.23 -9.92 -2.65
N GLY A 29 -15.16 -9.50 -1.38
CA GLY A 29 -16.16 -9.84 -0.35
C GLY A 29 -15.95 -11.19 0.34
N MET A 30 -15.00 -12.02 -0.11
CA MET A 30 -14.61 -13.26 0.55
C MET A 30 -13.53 -13.01 1.62
N LYS A 31 -13.77 -12.09 2.56
CA LYS A 31 -12.85 -11.87 3.68
C LYS A 31 -13.55 -11.98 5.02
N ASP A 32 -12.79 -12.46 5.99
CA ASP A 32 -13.13 -12.40 7.40
C ASP A 32 -13.32 -10.93 7.83
N PRO A 33 -14.49 -10.53 8.36
CA PRO A 33 -14.76 -9.17 8.82
C PRO A 33 -13.79 -8.68 9.90
N GLU A 34 -13.22 -9.60 10.69
CA GLU A 34 -12.29 -9.27 11.78
C GLU A 34 -10.85 -9.02 11.29
N ARG A 35 -10.57 -9.25 10.00
CA ARG A 35 -9.23 -9.08 9.44
C ARG A 35 -9.10 -7.82 8.58
N PRO A 36 -7.94 -7.15 8.59
CA PRO A 36 -7.68 -6.04 7.68
C PRO A 36 -7.84 -6.47 6.22
N ILE A 37 -8.19 -5.52 5.34
CA ILE A 37 -8.33 -5.80 3.90
C ILE A 37 -7.02 -6.36 3.37
N GLY A 38 -5.86 -5.87 3.80
CA GLY A 38 -4.58 -6.48 3.51
C GLY A 38 -3.50 -5.99 4.47
N ALA A 39 -2.45 -6.79 4.64
CA ALA A 39 -1.27 -6.42 5.41
C ALA A 39 -0.05 -6.62 4.51
N PHE A 40 0.68 -5.54 4.26
CA PHE A 40 1.84 -5.52 3.38
C PHE A 40 3.06 -5.02 4.14
N LEU A 41 4.20 -5.68 3.92
CA LEU A 41 5.50 -5.23 4.41
C LEU A 41 6.42 -4.97 3.22
N PHE A 42 6.80 -3.71 3.02
CA PHE A 42 7.69 -3.32 1.93
C PHE A 42 9.13 -3.20 2.44
N LEU A 43 10.04 -4.01 1.90
CA LEU A 43 11.46 -4.02 2.23
C LEU A 43 12.30 -3.53 1.05
N GLY A 44 13.43 -2.89 1.34
CA GLY A 44 14.40 -2.44 0.33
C GLY A 44 15.16 -1.18 0.74
N PRO A 45 16.06 -0.66 -0.10
CA PRO A 45 16.83 0.55 0.20
C PRO A 45 15.97 1.83 0.18
N THR A 46 16.43 2.91 0.79
CA THR A 46 15.74 4.21 0.77
C THR A 46 15.64 4.75 -0.66
N GLY A 47 14.55 5.46 -0.99
CA GLY A 47 14.36 6.09 -2.30
C GLY A 47 13.70 5.22 -3.38
N VAL A 48 13.48 3.92 -3.14
CA VAL A 48 12.87 3.00 -4.14
C VAL A 48 11.34 3.11 -4.26
N GLY A 49 10.71 4.08 -3.62
CA GLY A 49 9.26 4.34 -3.78
C GLY A 49 8.32 3.60 -2.83
N LYS A 50 8.80 2.98 -1.73
CA LYS A 50 7.94 2.32 -0.73
C LYS A 50 6.82 3.21 -0.18
N THR A 51 7.18 4.42 0.25
CA THR A 51 6.22 5.40 0.78
C THR A 51 5.28 5.90 -0.31
N GLU A 52 5.79 6.04 -1.53
CA GLU A 52 5.01 6.56 -2.65
C GLU A 52 3.97 5.55 -3.13
N LEU A 53 4.30 4.27 -3.09
CA LEU A 53 3.36 3.18 -3.35
C LEU A 53 2.20 3.17 -2.34
N ALA A 54 2.47 3.44 -1.05
CA ALA A 54 1.41 3.56 -0.04
C ALA A 54 0.47 4.74 -0.32
N LYS A 55 1.01 5.90 -0.76
CA LYS A 55 0.19 7.06 -1.15
C LYS A 55 -0.62 6.78 -2.41
N ALA A 56 -0.02 6.16 -3.43
CA ALA A 56 -0.70 5.79 -4.66
C ALA A 56 -1.87 4.83 -4.38
N LEU A 57 -1.67 3.85 -3.50
CA LEU A 57 -2.76 2.97 -3.04
C LEU A 57 -3.87 3.76 -2.34
N ALA A 58 -3.56 4.77 -1.52
CA ALA A 58 -4.58 5.59 -0.88
C ALA A 58 -5.43 6.36 -1.89
N VAL A 59 -4.81 6.92 -2.94
CA VAL A 59 -5.53 7.58 -4.03
C VAL A 59 -6.39 6.59 -4.81
N GLU A 60 -5.84 5.43 -5.19
CA GLU A 60 -6.55 4.46 -6.03
C GLU A 60 -7.71 3.77 -5.31
N LEU A 61 -7.60 3.55 -3.99
CA LEU A 61 -8.61 2.82 -3.22
C LEU A 61 -9.59 3.74 -2.51
N PHE A 62 -9.16 4.94 -2.12
CA PHE A 62 -9.94 5.86 -1.29
C PHE A 62 -10.06 7.27 -1.88
N GLY A 63 -9.56 7.49 -3.10
CA GLY A 63 -9.74 8.73 -3.87
C GLY A 63 -8.85 9.91 -3.46
N SER A 64 -8.08 9.80 -2.37
CA SER A 64 -7.21 10.88 -1.89
C SER A 64 -6.07 10.37 -1.02
N THR A 65 -4.93 11.05 -1.08
CA THR A 65 -3.82 10.86 -0.14
C THR A 65 -4.17 11.28 1.29
N GLU A 66 -5.15 12.17 1.47
CA GLU A 66 -5.61 12.62 2.80
C GLU A 66 -6.26 11.49 3.61
N ASN A 67 -6.74 10.45 2.93
CA ASN A 67 -7.30 9.26 3.58
C ASN A 67 -6.20 8.29 4.05
N LEU A 68 -4.92 8.58 3.79
CA LEU A 68 -3.80 7.82 4.32
C LEU A 68 -3.48 8.26 5.76
N ILE A 69 -3.80 7.40 6.72
CA ILE A 69 -3.32 7.58 8.09
C ILE A 69 -1.84 7.19 8.12
N ARG A 70 -0.97 8.18 8.31
CA ARG A 70 0.48 7.99 8.37
C ARG A 70 0.97 8.06 9.82
N ILE A 71 1.61 6.98 10.26
CA ILE A 71 2.28 6.92 11.56
C ILE A 71 3.79 6.98 11.32
N ASN A 72 4.47 7.96 11.93
CA ASN A 72 5.92 8.06 11.85
C ASN A 72 6.57 7.20 12.93
N MET A 73 6.97 5.99 12.57
CA MET A 73 7.55 5.03 13.53
C MET A 73 8.85 5.51 14.19
N SER A 74 9.57 6.46 13.58
CA SER A 74 10.77 7.04 14.19
C SER A 74 10.48 7.86 15.45
N GLU A 75 9.22 8.27 15.68
CA GLU A 75 8.80 8.99 16.89
C GLU A 75 8.49 8.04 18.06
N TYR A 76 8.48 6.72 17.83
CA TYR A 76 8.06 5.70 18.81
C TYR A 76 9.22 4.79 19.24
N THR A 77 10.44 5.33 19.32
CA THR A 77 11.64 4.55 19.67
C THR A 77 11.84 4.36 21.17
N GLU A 78 11.23 5.19 22.00
CA GLU A 78 11.36 5.10 23.45
C GLU A 78 10.31 4.15 24.03
N ALA A 79 10.75 3.24 24.91
CA ALA A 79 9.84 2.48 25.73
C ALA A 79 9.27 3.42 26.80
N HIS A 80 7.96 3.64 26.76
CA HIS A 80 7.22 4.20 27.89
C HIS A 80 7.17 3.19 29.04
#